data_AF-A0A416XQH8-F1
#
_entry.id   AF-A0A416XQH8-F1
#
_cell.length_a   1.000
_cell.length_b   1.000
_cell.length_c   1.000
_cell.angle_alpha   90.00
_cell.angle_beta   90.00
_cell.angle_gamma   90.00
#
_symmetry.space_group_name_H-M   'P 1'
#
loop_
_entity.id
_entity.type
_entity.pdbx_description
1 polymer ?
#
loop_
_entity_poly.entity_id
_entity_poly.type
_entity_poly.pdbx_seq_one_letter_code
_entity_poly.pdbx_strand_id
1 'polypeptide(L)'
;MQQQSNVTNGQKQNSILVLLLNWIIILGVYLLIRIVFIVLGFHLYTPLLGGLLAIIPYLLGTIYLWKSCNQYKIWFYVLAILLPSIVEKITLYLFGSFLYNLSPTNIVEVMETIGNNMPYVNFIKSQSAQYLINISFFNWTYIICSIVFSLACVLFLVRRKK
;
A
#
# COMPACT_ATOMS: atom_id res chain seq x y z
N MET A 1 35.58 -26.27 3.77
CA MET A 1 34.10 -26.17 3.78
C MET A 1 33.54 -24.83 4.30
N GLN A 2 34.35 -23.75 4.40
CA GLN A 2 33.88 -22.43 4.91
C GLN A 2 33.62 -21.35 3.83
N GLN A 3 33.97 -21.60 2.55
CA GLN A 3 33.71 -20.63 1.47
C GLN A 3 32.26 -20.67 0.96
N GLN A 4 31.55 -21.79 1.09
CA GLN A 4 30.15 -21.92 0.64
C GLN A 4 29.18 -21.10 1.51
N SER A 5 29.48 -20.91 2.81
CA SER A 5 28.63 -20.19 3.78
C SER A 5 28.71 -18.66 3.64
N ASN A 6 29.86 -18.12 3.24
CA ASN A 6 30.01 -16.67 3.07
C ASN A 6 29.33 -16.17 1.78
N VAL A 7 29.35 -16.98 0.72
CA VAL A 7 28.68 -16.65 -0.56
C VAL A 7 27.15 -16.68 -0.42
N THR A 8 26.61 -17.63 0.36
CA THR A 8 25.17 -17.70 0.63
C THR A 8 24.67 -16.58 1.54
N ASN A 9 25.47 -16.14 2.52
CA ASN A 9 25.12 -15.01 3.38
C ASN A 9 25.11 -13.67 2.62
N GLY A 10 26.08 -13.44 1.72
CA GLY A 10 26.12 -12.22 0.89
C GLY A 10 24.96 -12.10 -0.11
N GLN A 11 24.58 -13.19 -0.78
CA GLN A 11 23.42 -13.18 -1.70
C GLN A 11 22.07 -13.04 -0.96
N LYS A 12 21.94 -13.62 0.24
CA LYS A 12 20.72 -13.52 1.06
C LYS A 12 20.50 -12.11 1.59
N GLN A 13 21.57 -11.42 2.01
CA GLN A 13 21.49 -10.04 2.50
C GLN A 13 21.05 -9.05 1.40
N ASN A 14 21.55 -9.21 0.18
CA ASN A 14 21.11 -8.40 -0.97
C ASN A 14 19.62 -8.58 -1.28
N SER A 15 19.08 -9.78 -1.08
CA SER A 15 17.67 -10.07 -1.34
C SER A 15 16.72 -9.36 -0.36
N ILE A 16 17.10 -9.31 0.92
CA ILE A 16 16.33 -8.59 1.95
C ILE A 16 16.42 -7.09 1.73
N LEU A 17 17.59 -6.57 1.35
CA LEU A 17 17.76 -5.16 1.01
C LEU A 17 16.88 -4.75 -0.17
N VAL A 18 16.85 -5.53 -1.26
CA VAL A 18 15.95 -5.27 -2.40
C VAL A 18 14.48 -5.28 -1.96
N LEU A 19 14.08 -6.20 -1.08
CA LEU A 19 12.72 -6.27 -0.55
C LEU A 19 12.37 -5.01 0.26
N LEU A 20 13.22 -4.62 1.21
CA LEU A 20 13.01 -3.44 2.05
C LEU A 20 13.00 -2.14 1.22
N LEU A 21 13.91 -2.04 0.25
CA LEU A 21 13.99 -0.88 -0.63
C LEU A 21 12.74 -0.79 -1.51
N ASN A 22 12.23 -1.92 -2.00
CA ASN A 22 10.93 -1.97 -2.69
C ASN A 22 9.77 -1.51 -1.80
N TRP A 23 9.73 -1.93 -0.53
CA TRP A 23 8.70 -1.47 0.41
C TRP A 23 8.80 0.03 0.69
N ILE A 24 10.01 0.56 0.85
CA ILE A 24 10.24 2.00 1.02
C ILE A 24 9.80 2.76 -0.24
N ILE A 25 10.02 2.23 -1.45
CA ILE A 25 9.53 2.83 -2.70
C ILE A 25 8.00 2.87 -2.70
N ILE A 26 7.33 1.75 -2.43
CA ILE A 26 5.87 1.68 -2.40
C ILE A 26 5.32 2.69 -1.38
N LEU A 27 5.86 2.69 -0.17
CA LEU A 27 5.44 3.60 0.90
C LEU A 27 5.72 5.07 0.55
N GLY A 28 6.90 5.36 0.02
CA GLY A 28 7.31 6.70 -0.38
C GLY A 28 6.44 7.27 -1.49
N VAL A 29 6.15 6.46 -2.52
CA VAL A 29 5.24 6.86 -3.63
C VAL A 29 3.82 7.07 -3.11
N TYR A 30 3.33 6.19 -2.24
CA TYR A 30 2.02 6.33 -1.61
C TYR A 30 1.89 7.67 -0.86
N LEU A 31 2.88 8.00 -0.03
CA LEU A 31 2.91 9.25 0.73
C LEU A 31 3.08 10.47 -0.17
N LEU A 32 3.89 10.37 -1.23
CA LEU A 32 4.09 11.47 -2.18
C LEU A 32 2.78 11.82 -2.90
N ILE A 33 2.04 10.81 -3.38
CA ILE A 33 0.72 11.04 -4.00
C ILE A 33 -0.21 11.73 -3.02
N ARG A 34 -0.25 11.30 -1.75
CA ARG A 34 -1.06 11.96 -0.71
C ARG A 34 -0.69 13.43 -0.51
N ILE A 35 0.60 13.73 -0.36
CA ILE A 35 1.08 15.09 -0.13
C ILE A 35 0.75 15.99 -1.34
N VAL A 36 0.96 15.50 -2.57
CA VAL A 36 0.64 16.26 -3.79
C VAL A 36 -0.85 16.60 -3.85
N PHE A 37 -1.75 15.66 -3.54
CA PHE A 37 -3.19 15.93 -3.53
C PHE A 37 -3.60 16.93 -2.45
N ILE A 38 -2.94 16.90 -1.30
CA ILE A 38 -3.16 17.86 -0.21
C ILE A 38 -2.71 19.27 -0.65
N VAL A 39 -1.49 19.39 -1.18
CA VAL A 39 -0.91 20.69 -1.57
C VAL A 39 -1.67 21.32 -2.73
N LEU A 40 -2.11 20.52 -3.70
CA LEU A 40 -2.88 21.00 -4.86
C LEU A 40 -4.36 21.23 -4.54
N GLY A 41 -4.83 20.87 -3.35
CA GLY A 41 -6.23 21.05 -2.96
C GLY A 41 -7.23 20.10 -3.63
N PHE A 42 -6.77 19.01 -4.28
CA PHE A 42 -7.63 17.99 -4.92
C PHE A 42 -8.32 17.03 -3.93
N HIS A 43 -8.48 17.44 -2.67
CA HIS A 43 -9.10 16.65 -1.59
C HIS A 43 -10.53 16.17 -1.89
N LEU A 44 -11.24 16.84 -2.82
CA LEU A 44 -12.60 16.49 -3.26
C LEU A 44 -12.64 15.35 -4.31
N TYR A 45 -11.53 15.07 -5.00
CA TYR A 45 -11.46 14.03 -6.03
C TYR A 45 -11.07 12.68 -5.44
N THR A 46 -11.84 12.25 -4.44
CA THR A 46 -11.65 11.03 -3.67
C THR A 46 -11.51 9.75 -4.53
N PRO A 47 -12.33 9.53 -5.59
CA PRO A 47 -12.20 8.33 -6.43
C PRO A 47 -10.89 8.29 -7.23
N LEU A 48 -10.44 9.46 -7.71
CA LEU A 48 -9.22 9.57 -8.50
C LEU A 48 -7.98 9.40 -7.62
N LEU A 49 -7.99 9.97 -6.41
CA LEU A 49 -6.98 9.70 -5.38
C LEU A 49 -6.90 8.20 -5.09
N GLY A 50 -8.02 7.56 -4.76
CA GLY A 50 -8.06 6.11 -4.50
C GLY A 50 -7.51 5.27 -5.66
N GLY A 51 -7.90 5.58 -6.90
CA GLY A 51 -7.40 4.89 -8.08
C GLY A 51 -5.88 5.01 -8.24
N LEU A 52 -5.32 6.21 -8.05
CA LEU A 52 -3.88 6.43 -8.13
C LEU A 52 -3.11 5.68 -7.03
N LEU A 53 -3.60 5.70 -5.78
CA LEU A 53 -2.97 4.96 -4.69
C LEU A 53 -3.11 3.43 -4.88
N ALA A 54 -4.17 2.97 -5.51
CA ALA A 54 -4.37 1.54 -5.78
C ALA A 54 -3.41 0.98 -6.84
N ILE A 55 -2.92 1.83 -7.76
CA ILE A 55 -2.17 1.42 -8.95
C ILE A 55 -0.71 1.87 -8.90
N ILE A 56 -0.45 3.18 -8.76
CA ILE A 56 0.89 3.76 -8.98
C ILE A 56 1.96 3.21 -8.02
N PRO A 57 1.74 3.14 -6.69
CA PRO A 57 2.75 2.62 -5.76
C PRO A 57 3.21 1.20 -6.13
N TYR A 58 2.25 0.33 -6.42
CA TYR A 58 2.50 -1.07 -6.77
C TYR A 58 3.13 -1.22 -8.15
N LEU A 59 2.74 -0.38 -9.11
CA LEU A 59 3.36 -0.34 -10.42
C LEU A 59 4.85 0.05 -10.34
N LEU A 60 5.18 1.09 -9.57
CA LEU A 60 6.57 1.52 -9.37
C LEU A 60 7.40 0.45 -8.66
N GLY A 61 6.86 -0.18 -7.61
CA GLY A 61 7.51 -1.32 -6.97
C GLY A 61 7.74 -2.49 -7.94
N THR A 62 6.76 -2.76 -8.80
CA THR A 62 6.88 -3.81 -9.85
C THR A 62 7.99 -3.48 -10.85
N ILE A 63 8.06 -2.24 -11.33
CA ILE A 63 9.11 -1.78 -12.25
C ILE A 63 10.49 -1.88 -11.60
N TYR A 64 10.59 -1.50 -10.32
CA TYR A 64 11.83 -1.64 -9.55
C TYR A 64 12.27 -3.10 -9.47
N LEU A 65 11.38 -4.01 -9.07
CA LEU A 65 11.66 -5.45 -8.99
C LEU A 65 11.99 -6.07 -10.35
N TRP A 66 11.34 -5.60 -11.41
CA TRP A 66 11.65 -6.02 -12.78
C TRP A 66 13.08 -5.60 -13.16
N LYS A 67 13.44 -4.33 -12.93
CA LYS A 67 14.78 -3.81 -13.25
C LYS A 67 15.88 -4.45 -12.40
N SER A 68 15.57 -4.87 -11.17
CA SER A 68 16.48 -5.65 -10.34
C SER A 68 16.79 -7.05 -10.88
N CYS A 69 16.24 -7.46 -12.04
CA CYS A 69 16.67 -8.60 -12.88
C CYS A 69 16.97 -9.89 -12.12
N ASN A 70 16.17 -10.23 -11.11
CA ASN A 70 16.56 -11.30 -10.20
C ASN A 70 15.66 -12.53 -10.31
N GLN A 71 16.31 -13.69 -10.38
CA GLN A 71 15.77 -15.06 -10.43
C GLN A 71 15.01 -15.47 -9.14
N TYR A 72 14.36 -14.54 -8.44
CA TYR A 72 13.69 -14.83 -7.17
C TYR A 72 12.54 -15.83 -7.34
N LYS A 73 12.24 -16.55 -6.25
CA LYS A 73 11.09 -17.46 -6.19
C LYS A 73 9.78 -16.66 -6.17
N ILE A 74 8.68 -17.30 -6.58
CA ILE A 74 7.35 -16.65 -6.64
C ILE A 74 6.94 -15.99 -5.31
N TRP A 75 7.25 -16.67 -4.19
CA TRP A 75 6.99 -16.19 -2.84
C TRP A 75 7.68 -14.86 -2.52
N PHE A 76 8.81 -14.54 -3.15
CA PHE A 76 9.49 -13.27 -2.98
C PHE A 76 8.66 -12.12 -3.57
N TYR A 77 8.10 -12.28 -4.77
CA TYR A 77 7.25 -11.24 -5.38
C TYR A 77 5.95 -11.06 -4.61
N VAL A 78 5.38 -12.15 -4.09
CA VAL A 78 4.21 -12.09 -3.19
C VAL A 78 4.54 -11.25 -1.94
N LEU A 79 5.67 -11.51 -1.28
CA LEU A 79 6.11 -10.71 -0.12
C LEU A 79 6.48 -9.27 -0.50
N ALA A 80 7.00 -9.04 -1.70
CA ALA A 80 7.43 -7.72 -2.12
C ALA A 80 6.26 -6.79 -2.45
N ILE A 81 5.18 -7.30 -3.02
CA ILE A 81 4.05 -6.49 -3.52
C ILE A 81 2.79 -6.72 -2.69
N LEU A 82 2.41 -7.98 -2.47
CA LEU A 82 1.13 -8.31 -1.82
C LEU A 82 1.16 -8.00 -0.32
N LEU A 83 2.29 -8.23 0.36
CA LEU A 83 2.39 -7.95 1.79
C LEU A 83 2.24 -6.43 2.09
N PRO A 84 2.97 -5.50 1.45
CA PRO A 84 2.70 -4.07 1.63
C PRO A 84 1.26 -3.69 1.30
N SER A 85 0.68 -4.31 0.27
CA SER A 85 -0.72 -4.08 -0.07
C SER A 85 -1.65 -4.42 1.07
N ILE A 86 -1.56 -5.64 1.61
CA ILE A 86 -2.42 -6.07 2.72
C ILE A 86 -2.19 -5.21 3.97
N VAL A 87 -0.93 -4.95 4.32
CA VAL A 87 -0.56 -4.16 5.52
C VAL A 87 -1.12 -2.74 5.44
N GLU A 88 -1.03 -2.09 4.28
CA GLU A 88 -1.61 -0.77 4.05
C GLU A 88 -3.12 -0.77 4.32
N LYS A 89 -3.89 -1.73 3.79
CA LYS A 89 -5.36 -1.75 3.94
C LYS A 89 -5.77 -2.04 5.38
N ILE A 90 -5.08 -2.96 6.05
CA ILE A 90 -5.32 -3.25 7.47
C ILE A 90 -5.04 -1.99 8.31
N THR A 91 -3.95 -1.28 8.01
CA THR A 91 -3.57 -0.06 8.73
C THR A 91 -4.62 1.04 8.52
N LEU A 92 -5.07 1.26 7.28
CA LEU A 92 -6.12 2.24 6.97
C LEU A 92 -7.46 1.88 7.64
N TYR A 93 -7.83 0.61 7.64
CA TYR A 93 -9.05 0.13 8.28
C TYR A 93 -9.01 0.36 9.79
N LEU A 94 -7.95 -0.08 10.47
CA LEU A 94 -7.78 0.11 11.92
C LEU A 94 -7.69 1.58 12.30
N PHE A 95 -7.01 2.38 11.47
CA PHE A 95 -6.93 3.82 11.67
C PHE A 95 -8.30 4.49 11.49
N GLY A 96 -9.09 4.07 10.51
CA GLY A 96 -10.46 4.51 10.33
C GLY A 96 -11.36 4.16 11.51
N SER A 97 -11.38 2.90 11.95
CA SER A 97 -12.16 2.49 13.12
C SER A 97 -11.78 3.30 14.36
N PHE A 98 -10.49 3.60 14.52
CA PHE A 98 -10.01 4.45 15.62
C PHE A 98 -10.51 5.90 15.52
N LEU A 99 -10.43 6.52 14.34
CA LEU A 99 -10.90 7.91 14.12
C LEU A 99 -12.40 8.07 14.35
N TYR A 100 -13.18 7.04 14.02
CA TYR A 100 -14.64 7.02 14.16
C TYR A 100 -15.11 6.42 15.50
N ASN A 101 -14.20 5.98 16.38
CA ASN A 101 -14.52 5.31 17.64
C ASN A 101 -15.49 4.12 17.48
N LEU A 102 -15.29 3.36 16.41
CA LEU A 102 -16.07 2.17 16.10
C LEU A 102 -15.27 0.92 16.47
N SER A 103 -15.99 -0.15 16.84
CA SER A 103 -15.32 -1.44 17.03
C SER A 103 -14.77 -1.93 15.69
N PRO A 104 -13.48 -2.33 15.60
CA PRO A 104 -12.90 -2.86 14.36
C PRO A 104 -13.52 -4.20 13.94
N THR A 105 -14.35 -4.82 14.78
CA THR A 105 -15.12 -6.02 14.42
C THR A 105 -16.31 -5.71 13.51
N ASN A 106 -16.82 -4.47 13.52
CA ASN A 106 -18.01 -4.10 12.74
C ASN A 106 -17.62 -3.52 11.36
N ILE A 107 -17.15 -4.40 10.47
CA ILE A 107 -16.58 -4.02 9.16
C ILE A 107 -17.55 -3.18 8.33
N VAL A 108 -18.84 -3.52 8.32
CA VAL A 108 -19.85 -2.81 7.53
C VAL A 108 -19.97 -1.37 8.00
N GLU A 109 -20.14 -1.16 9.30
CA GLU A 109 -20.31 0.16 9.90
C GLU A 109 -19.05 1.03 9.71
N VAL A 110 -17.87 0.45 9.90
CA VAL A 110 -16.60 1.16 9.68
C VAL A 110 -16.47 1.61 8.22
N MET A 111 -16.73 0.71 7.26
CA MET A 111 -16.60 1.02 5.85
C MET A 111 -17.63 2.04 5.35
N GLU A 112 -18.89 1.94 5.82
CA GLU A 112 -19.94 2.91 5.50
C GLU A 112 -19.62 4.30 6.06
N THR A 113 -19.13 4.34 7.30
CA THR A 113 -18.73 5.58 7.97
C THR A 113 -17.58 6.28 7.25
N ILE A 114 -16.56 5.51 6.82
CA ILE A 114 -15.45 6.03 6.02
C ILE A 114 -15.94 6.55 4.67
N GLY A 115 -16.80 5.79 3.98
CA GLY A 115 -17.31 6.15 2.65
C GLY A 115 -18.19 7.40 2.67
N ASN A 116 -18.99 7.58 3.71
CA ASN A 116 -19.84 8.76 3.90
C ASN A 116 -19.09 9.97 4.45
N ASN A 117 -17.79 9.82 4.75
CA ASN A 117 -16.93 10.88 5.28
C ASN A 117 -17.56 11.61 6.49
N MET A 118 -18.09 10.83 7.43
CA MET A 118 -18.67 11.36 8.66
C MET A 118 -17.63 12.18 9.46
N PRO A 119 -18.04 13.09 10.35
CA PRO A 119 -17.09 13.81 11.19
C PRO A 119 -16.33 12.85 12.12
N TYR A 120 -15.01 12.98 12.16
CA TYR A 120 -14.17 12.22 13.09
C TYR A 120 -14.51 12.57 14.55
N VAL A 121 -14.56 11.55 15.41
CA VAL A 121 -14.88 11.69 16.82
C VAL A 121 -13.63 11.65 17.71
N ASN A 122 -12.58 10.96 17.26
CA ASN A 122 -11.30 10.86 17.95
C ASN A 122 -10.21 11.74 17.29
N PHE A 123 -9.24 12.14 18.11
CA PHE A 123 -7.98 12.83 17.74
C PHE A 123 -8.09 14.28 17.24
N ILE A 124 -9.03 14.61 16.34
CA ILE A 124 -9.07 15.92 15.68
C ILE A 124 -10.52 16.40 15.46
N LYS A 125 -10.93 17.40 16.24
CA LYS A 125 -12.23 18.11 16.04
C LYS A 125 -12.13 19.30 15.07
N SER A 126 -10.91 19.72 14.69
CA SER A 126 -10.72 20.88 13.81
C SER A 126 -10.93 20.51 12.34
N GLN A 127 -11.77 21.30 11.66
CA GLN A 127 -12.12 21.13 10.24
C GLN A 127 -10.87 21.01 9.33
N SER A 128 -9.83 21.79 9.62
CA SER A 128 -8.61 21.88 8.80
C SER A 128 -7.82 20.57 8.77
N ALA A 129 -7.79 19.84 9.89
CA ALA A 129 -7.03 18.61 9.98
C ALA A 129 -7.86 17.38 9.57
N GLN A 130 -9.19 17.50 9.45
CA GLN A 130 -10.03 16.51 8.76
C GLN A 130 -9.65 16.38 7.27
N TYR A 131 -9.32 17.49 6.60
CA TYR A 131 -8.89 17.45 5.20
C TYR A 131 -7.53 16.77 5.00
N LEU A 132 -6.58 16.99 5.92
CA LEU A 132 -5.25 16.35 5.88
C LEU A 132 -5.34 14.84 6.09
N ILE A 133 -6.25 14.40 6.95
CA ILE A 133 -6.41 13.00 7.35
C ILE A 133 -7.60 12.36 6.60
N ASN A 134 -8.10 12.96 5.52
CA ASN A 134 -9.25 12.42 4.82
C ASN A 134 -8.97 10.99 4.32
N ILE A 135 -9.75 10.02 4.83
CA ILE A 135 -9.66 8.60 4.46
C ILE A 135 -10.84 8.12 3.61
N SER A 136 -11.74 9.00 3.16
CA SER A 136 -12.90 8.64 2.34
C SER A 136 -12.59 7.90 1.03
N PHE A 137 -11.34 7.97 0.54
CA PHE A 137 -10.88 7.20 -0.62
C PHE A 137 -10.78 5.70 -0.34
N PHE A 138 -10.70 5.32 0.94
CA PHE A 138 -10.65 3.95 1.40
C PHE A 138 -12.05 3.33 1.39
N ASN A 139 -12.45 2.83 0.23
CA ASN A 139 -13.73 2.14 0.03
C ASN A 139 -13.51 0.70 -0.47
N TRP A 140 -14.61 -0.05 -0.62
CA TRP A 140 -14.56 -1.43 -1.12
C TRP A 140 -13.89 -1.54 -2.50
N THR A 141 -14.18 -0.60 -3.39
CA THR A 141 -13.60 -0.55 -4.75
C THR A 141 -12.08 -0.40 -4.67
N TYR A 142 -11.58 0.47 -3.81
CA TYR A 142 -10.15 0.69 -3.57
C TYR A 142 -9.45 -0.59 -3.10
N ILE A 143 -10.03 -1.26 -2.09
CA ILE A 143 -9.49 -2.50 -1.53
C ILE A 143 -9.42 -3.57 -2.61
N ILE A 144 -10.54 -3.85 -3.28
CA ILE A 144 -10.63 -4.91 -4.29
C ILE A 144 -9.70 -4.60 -5.46
N CYS A 145 -9.76 -3.38 -6.01
CA CYS A 145 -8.94 -2.96 -7.14
C CYS A 145 -7.45 -3.09 -6.84
N SER A 146 -7.01 -2.63 -5.67
CA SER A 146 -5.60 -2.67 -5.30
C SER A 146 -5.10 -4.11 -5.09
N ILE A 147 -5.90 -5.00 -4.49
CA ILE A 147 -5.53 -6.41 -4.32
C ILE A 147 -5.45 -7.12 -5.68
N VAL A 148 -6.46 -6.94 -6.54
CA VAL A 148 -6.46 -7.50 -7.91
C VAL A 148 -5.27 -7.00 -8.71
N PHE A 149 -4.98 -5.70 -8.66
CA PHE A 149 -3.84 -5.11 -9.36
C PHE A 149 -2.51 -5.64 -8.80
N SER A 150 -2.37 -5.75 -7.48
CA SER A 150 -1.18 -6.31 -6.83
C SER A 150 -0.94 -7.75 -7.27
N LEU A 151 -1.98 -8.58 -7.34
CA LEU A 151 -1.91 -9.94 -7.85
C LEU A 151 -1.53 -9.97 -9.34
N ALA A 152 -2.09 -9.07 -10.15
CA ALA A 152 -1.74 -8.94 -11.57
C ALA A 152 -0.25 -8.59 -11.75
N CYS A 153 0.29 -7.67 -10.94
CA CYS A 153 1.71 -7.34 -10.94
C CYS A 153 2.61 -8.53 -10.59
N VAL A 154 2.24 -9.30 -9.55
CA VAL A 154 2.98 -10.53 -9.19
C VAL A 154 2.94 -11.54 -10.36
N LEU A 155 1.76 -11.77 -10.95
CA LEU A 155 1.62 -12.68 -12.10
C LEU A 155 2.42 -12.20 -13.32
N PHE A 156 2.48 -10.89 -13.56
CA PHE A 156 3.28 -10.30 -14.63
C PHE A 156 4.77 -10.57 -14.44
N LEU A 157 5.31 -10.33 -13.23
CA LEU A 157 6.71 -10.60 -12.90
C LEU A 157 7.04 -12.09 -13.03
N VAL A 158 6.12 -12.96 -12.60
CA VAL A 158 6.29 -14.41 -12.70
C VAL A 158 6.29 -14.89 -14.15
N ARG A 159 5.39 -14.36 -15.00
CA ARG A 159 5.33 -14.73 -16.42
C ARG A 159 6.59 -14.32 -17.16
N ARG A 160 7.17 -13.15 -16.85
CA ARG A 160 8.42 -12.67 -17.45
C ARG A 160 9.66 -13.46 -17.04
N LYS A 161 9.57 -14.25 -15.96
CA LYS A 161 10.65 -15.16 -15.54
C LYS A 161 10.74 -16.41 -16.42
N LYS A 162 9.63 -16.84 -17.03
CA LYS A 162 9.58 -18.01 -17.93
C LYS A 162 10.05 -17.62 -19.33
#